data_AF-A0A4S3PY57-F1
#
_entry.id   AF-A0A4S3PY57-F1
#
_cell.length_a   1.000
_cell.length_b   1.000
_cell.length_c   1.000
_cell.angle_alpha   90.00
_cell.angle_beta   90.00
_cell.angle_gamma   90.00
#
_symmetry.space_group_name_H-M   'P 1'
#
loop_
_entity.id
_entity.type
_entity.pdbx_description
1 polymer ?
#
loop_
_entity_poly.entity_id
_entity_poly.type
_entity_poly.pdbx_seq_one_letter_code
_entity_poly.pdbx_strand_id
1 'polypeptide(L)'
;MKIIDEVYEMYRNKLTGDEEDADIIAFSVLEQFAREDLIDLLSDLTDQELRNLVGFYMIENLKAKMARDGIGQSKMMTVDELRNIH
;
A
#
# COMPACT_ATOMS: atom_id res chain seq x y z
N MET A 1 1.36 7.19 15.31
CA MET A 1 -0.03 6.71 15.32
C MET A 1 -0.20 5.73 16.47
N LYS A 2 -1.10 6.01 17.41
CA LYS A 2 -1.29 5.20 18.62
C LYS A 2 -1.46 3.70 18.34
N ILE A 3 -2.18 3.34 17.27
CA ILE A 3 -2.35 1.94 16.88
C ILE A 3 -1.06 1.25 16.43
N ILE A 4 -0.13 1.95 15.77
CA ILE A 4 1.13 1.36 15.33
C ILE A 4 2.00 1.06 16.55
N ASP A 5 1.98 1.97 17.53
CA ASP A 5 2.67 1.77 18.80
C ASP A 5 2.05 0.59 19.58
N GLU A 6 0.73 0.46 19.60
CA GLU A 6 0.01 -0.65 20.25
C GLU A 6 0.25 -2.01 19.56
N VAL A 7 0.16 -2.06 18.23
CA VAL A 7 0.45 -3.26 17.44
C VAL A 7 1.92 -3.65 17.59
N TYR A 8 2.82 -2.67 17.54
CA TYR A 8 4.24 -2.92 17.76
C TYR A 8 4.48 -3.49 19.16
N GLU A 9 3.92 -2.92 20.21
CA GLU A 9 4.08 -3.45 21.58
C GLU A 9 3.45 -4.84 21.77
N MET A 10 2.33 -5.14 21.10
CA MET A 10 1.71 -6.47 21.17
C MET A 10 2.55 -7.55 20.47
N TYR A 11 3.26 -7.21 19.40
CA TYR A 11 3.96 -8.17 18.55
C TYR A 11 5.49 -8.08 18.60
N ARG A 12 6.08 -7.10 19.31
CA ARG A 12 7.54 -6.89 19.37
C ARG A 12 8.35 -8.11 19.82
N ASN A 13 7.76 -8.97 20.64
CA ASN A 13 8.41 -10.19 21.14
C ASN A 13 8.30 -11.37 20.16
N LYS A 14 7.55 -11.19 19.06
CA LYS A 14 7.35 -12.14 17.96
C LYS A 14 8.04 -11.69 16.67
N LEU A 15 8.54 -10.46 16.61
CA LEU A 15 9.38 -9.96 15.53
C LEU A 15 10.72 -10.72 15.57
N THR A 16 10.97 -11.53 14.55
CA THR A 16 12.22 -12.29 14.40
C THR A 16 13.32 -11.47 13.72
N GLY A 17 12.94 -10.35 13.10
CA GLY A 17 13.85 -9.31 12.62
C GLY A 17 13.86 -9.13 11.10
N ASP A 18 13.09 -9.93 10.36
CA ASP A 18 12.97 -9.80 8.91
C ASP A 18 11.80 -8.87 8.53
N GLU A 19 11.96 -8.09 7.45
CA GLU A 19 10.94 -7.15 6.96
C GLU A 19 9.59 -7.83 6.67
N GLU A 20 9.63 -9.13 6.32
CA GLU A 20 8.45 -9.95 6.08
C GLU A 20 7.57 -10.14 7.34
N ASP A 21 8.13 -10.00 8.55
CA ASP A 21 7.37 -10.11 9.80
C ASP A 21 6.34 -8.97 9.94
N ALA A 22 6.68 -7.76 9.47
CA ALA A 22 5.83 -6.59 9.59
C ALA A 22 4.57 -6.73 8.73
N ASP A 23 4.71 -7.26 7.51
CA ASP A 23 3.58 -7.51 6.62
C ASP A 23 2.65 -8.58 7.21
N ILE A 24 3.21 -9.71 7.68
CA ILE A 24 2.43 -10.79 8.30
C ILE A 24 1.66 -10.29 9.52
N ILE A 25 2.28 -9.49 10.38
CA ILE A 25 1.63 -8.93 11.56
C ILE A 25 0.54 -7.94 11.16
N ALA A 26 0.80 -7.05 10.21
CA ALA A 26 -0.19 -6.10 9.73
C ALA A 26 -1.42 -6.82 9.17
N PHE A 27 -1.22 -7.83 8.33
CA PHE A 27 -2.32 -8.64 7.79
C PHE A 27 -3.07 -9.38 8.90
N SER A 28 -2.36 -10.04 9.82
CA SER A 28 -2.97 -10.79 10.91
C SER A 28 -3.82 -9.91 11.83
N VAL A 29 -3.42 -8.66 12.06
CA VAL A 29 -4.19 -7.69 12.85
C VAL A 29 -5.41 -7.23 12.07
N LEU A 30 -5.25 -6.86 10.80
CA LEU A 30 -6.36 -6.38 9.98
C LEU A 30 -7.43 -7.46 9.72
N GLU A 31 -7.05 -8.74 9.62
CA GLU A 31 -7.99 -9.86 9.49
C GLU A 31 -8.92 -10.03 10.70
N GLN A 32 -8.51 -9.55 11.89
CA GLN A 32 -9.31 -9.64 13.10
C GLN A 32 -10.29 -8.47 13.26
N PHE A 33 -10.15 -7.41 12.46
CA PHE A 33 -10.98 -6.22 12.55
C PHE A 33 -12.25 -6.35 11.72
N ALA A 34 -13.37 -6.00 12.33
CA ALA A 34 -14.59 -5.73 11.60
C ALA A 34 -14.48 -4.40 10.85
N ARG A 35 -15.44 -4.14 9.96
CA ARG A 35 -15.48 -2.89 9.20
C ARG A 35 -15.56 -1.67 10.12
N GLU A 36 -16.28 -1.80 11.22
CA GLU A 36 -16.48 -0.76 12.22
C GLU A 36 -15.16 -0.43 12.92
N ASP A 37 -14.38 -1.45 13.32
CA ASP A 37 -13.06 -1.27 13.94
C ASP A 37 -12.09 -0.53 13.01
N LEU A 38 -12.16 -0.82 11.70
CA LEU A 38 -11.37 -0.10 10.70
C LEU A 38 -11.79 1.38 10.56
N ILE A 39 -13.07 1.68 10.70
CA ILE A 39 -13.58 3.07 10.64
C ILE A 39 -13.17 3.83 11.89
N ASP A 40 -13.23 3.19 13.06
CA ASP A 40 -12.79 3.79 14.32
C ASP A 40 -11.29 4.09 14.27
N LEU A 41 -10.49 3.15 13.75
CA LEU A 41 -9.06 3.36 13.48
C LEU A 41 -8.81 4.57 12.57
N LEU A 42 -9.56 4.70 11.47
CA LEU A 42 -9.42 5.86 10.57
C LEU A 42 -9.79 7.18 11.25
N SER A 43 -10.71 7.14 12.21
CA SER A 43 -11.17 8.31 12.96
C SER A 43 -10.15 8.82 13.98
N ASP A 44 -9.25 7.94 14.43
CA ASP A 44 -8.15 8.28 15.35
C ASP A 44 -6.95 8.94 14.65
N LEU A 45 -6.93 8.95 13.32
CA LEU A 45 -5.85 9.59 12.54
C LEU A 45 -5.95 11.10 12.58
N THR A 46 -4.81 11.77 12.63
CA THR A 46 -4.78 13.21 12.31
C THR A 46 -5.19 13.45 10.86
N ASP A 47 -5.67 14.66 10.55
CA ASP A 47 -6.02 15.06 9.18
C ASP A 47 -4.88 14.78 8.17
N GLN A 48 -3.63 14.96 8.61
CA GLN A 48 -2.46 14.71 7.76
C GLN A 48 -2.23 13.22 7.52
N GLU A 49 -2.34 12.38 8.56
CA GLU A 49 -2.21 10.93 8.45
C GLU A 49 -3.33 10.34 7.57
N LEU A 50 -4.57 10.80 7.76
CA LEU A 50 -5.70 10.38 6.93
C LEU A 50 -5.49 10.77 5.46
N ARG A 51 -5.04 12.01 5.18
CA ARG A 51 -4.72 12.45 3.80
C ARG A 51 -3.61 11.61 3.18
N ASN A 52 -2.57 11.27 3.96
CA ASN A 52 -1.48 10.44 3.47
C ASN A 52 -1.98 9.03 3.13
N LEU A 53 -2.78 8.42 4.01
CA LEU A 53 -3.33 7.08 3.82
C LEU A 53 -4.25 7.01 2.58
N VAL A 54 -5.21 7.94 2.48
CA VAL A 54 -6.12 8.02 1.33
C VAL A 54 -5.34 8.33 0.05
N GLY A 55 -4.36 9.24 0.11
CA GLY A 55 -3.48 9.56 -1.01
C GLY A 55 -2.71 8.36 -1.53
N PHE A 56 -2.12 7.56 -0.63
CA PHE A 56 -1.42 6.33 -0.99
C PHE A 56 -2.34 5.34 -1.70
N TYR A 57 -3.51 5.06 -1.10
CA TYR A 57 -4.50 4.17 -1.71
C TYR A 57 -4.94 4.65 -3.10
N MET A 58 -5.21 5.94 -3.27
CA MET A 58 -5.58 6.52 -4.56
C MET A 58 -4.47 6.39 -5.59
N ILE A 59 -3.23 6.70 -5.23
CA ILE A 59 -2.08 6.63 -6.14
C ILE A 59 -1.87 5.21 -6.64
N GLU A 60 -1.89 4.20 -5.76
CA GLU A 60 -1.69 2.81 -6.16
C GLU A 60 -2.81 2.30 -7.08
N ASN A 61 -4.06 2.65 -6.79
CA ASN A 61 -5.19 2.29 -7.65
C ASN A 61 -5.15 3.02 -9.01
N LEU A 62 -4.70 4.27 -9.04
CA LEU A 62 -4.52 5.02 -10.28
C LEU A 62 -3.40 4.41 -11.13
N LYS A 63 -2.25 4.06 -10.53
CA LYS A 63 -1.16 3.35 -11.24
C LYS A 63 -1.66 2.03 -11.82
N ALA A 64 -2.38 1.22 -11.04
CA ALA A 64 -2.94 -0.04 -11.50
C ALA A 64 -3.94 0.16 -12.65
N LYS A 65 -4.78 1.20 -12.58
CA LYS A 65 -5.70 1.57 -13.66
C LYS A 65 -4.94 2.01 -14.92
N MET A 66 -3.96 2.91 -14.79
CA MET A 66 -3.13 3.37 -15.90
C MET A 66 -2.40 2.22 -16.58
N ALA A 67 -1.85 1.27 -15.82
CA ALA A 67 -1.20 0.09 -16.36
C ALA A 67 -2.16 -0.79 -17.16
N ARG A 68 -3.38 -1.03 -16.67
CA ARG A 68 -4.44 -1.75 -17.41
C ARG A 68 -4.85 -1.02 -18.69
N ASP A 69 -4.91 0.29 -18.63
CA ASP A 69 -5.29 1.15 -19.75
C ASP A 69 -4.11 1.44 -20.71
N GLY A 70 -2.92 0.86 -20.45
CA GLY A 70 -1.71 1.03 -21.26
C GLY A 70 -1.07 2.44 -21.17
N ILE A 71 -1.52 3.27 -20.24
CA ILE A 71 -1.05 4.64 -20.05
C ILE A 71 0.28 4.61 -19.28
N GLY A 72 1.30 5.30 -19.78
CA GLY A 72 2.61 5.39 -19.11
C GLY A 72 3.53 4.19 -19.35
N GLN A 73 3.10 3.20 -20.14
CA GLN A 73 4.06 2.31 -20.80
C GLN A 73 4.73 3.15 -21.89
N SER A 74 5.99 3.55 -21.67
CA SER A 74 6.84 3.99 -22.78
C SER A 74 6.73 2.90 -23.83
N LYS A 75 6.17 3.21 -25.01
CA LYS A 75 6.22 2.32 -26.18
C LYS A 75 7.68 1.91 -26.32
N MET A 76 8.03 0.70 -25.89
CA MET A 76 9.22 0.06 -26.43
C MET A 76 8.92 -0.07 -27.91
N MET A 77 9.63 0.70 -28.74
CA MET A 77 9.55 0.54 -30.18
C MET A 77 9.78 -0.93 -30.46
N THR A 78 8.84 -1.55 -31.16
CA THR A 78 9.02 -2.92 -31.61
C THR A 78 10.29 -3.02 -32.45
N VAL A 79 10.92 -4.19 -32.50
CA VAL A 79 12.14 -4.40 -33.30
C VAL A 79 11.93 -3.99 -34.77
N ASP A 80 10.70 -4.10 -35.25
CA ASP A 80 10.30 -3.68 -36.61
C ASP A 80 10.16 -2.16 -36.75
N GLU A 81 9.66 -1.45 -35.73
CA GLU A 81 9.65 0.02 -35.71
C GLU A 81 11.06 0.60 -35.62
N LEU A 82 11.98 -0.05 -34.90
CA LEU A 82 13.41 0.35 -34.83
C LEU A 82 14.13 0.20 -36.16
N ARG A 83 13.78 -0.81 -36.97
CA ARG A 83 14.40 -1.06 -38.29
C ARG A 83 14.00 -0.06 -39.35
N ASN A 84 12.87 0.62 -39.17
CA ASN A 84 12.34 1.60 -40.10
C ASN A 84 12.75 3.05 -39.76
N ILE A 85 13.58 3.25 -38.72
CA ILE A 85 14.29 4.51 -38.50
C ILE A 85 15.57 4.46 -39.34
N HIS A 86 15.49 4.93 -40.57
CA HIS A 86 16.62 5.32 -41.42
C HIS A 86 16.34 6.69 -42.01
#